data_AF-A0A2P9AU13-F1
#
_entry.id   AF-A0A2P9AU13-F1
#
_cell.length_a   1.000
_cell.length_b   1.000
_cell.length_c   1.000
_cell.angle_alpha   90.00
_cell.angle_beta   90.00
_cell.angle_gamma   90.00
#
_symmetry.space_group_name_H-M   'P 1'
#
loop_
_entity.id
_entity.type
_entity.pdbx_description
1 polymer ?
#
loop_
_entity_poly.entity_id
_entity_poly.type
_entity_poly.pdbx_seq_one_letter_code
_entity_poly.pdbx_strand_id
1 'polypeptide(L)'
;MSTVQRELSVTSGLRTGAPPQHYSKIVKFTAEVAKEAANDAPTSVEIFSDSGHWYCRVCRGDEKTRPMGPYTKQQAERIQEARRLLIAKRGTARIMFE
;
A
#
# COMPACT_ATOMS: atom_id res chain seq x y z
N MET A 1 18.16 42.36 -18.41
CA MET A 1 17.75 41.14 -17.69
C MET A 1 16.51 40.61 -18.38
N SER A 2 16.64 39.40 -18.95
CA SER A 2 15.66 38.60 -19.70
C SER A 2 14.19 38.79 -19.29
N THR A 3 13.26 39.19 -20.17
CA THR A 3 12.59 38.42 -21.26
C THR A 3 11.82 37.21 -20.72
N VAL A 4 10.52 36.96 -20.94
CA VAL A 4 9.40 37.66 -21.60
C VAL A 4 8.11 36.90 -21.19
N GLN A 5 6.94 37.51 -21.43
CA GLN A 5 5.71 36.90 -22.01
C GLN A 5 4.89 35.87 -21.20
N ARG A 6 3.55 35.85 -21.30
CA ARG A 6 2.56 36.68 -21.99
C ARG A 6 1.19 36.30 -21.41
N GLU A 7 0.29 37.26 -21.45
CA GLU A 7 -1.16 37.09 -21.32
C GLU A 7 -1.69 35.90 -22.13
N LEU A 8 -2.81 35.31 -21.68
CA LEU A 8 -4.10 35.51 -22.36
C LEU A 8 -5.21 34.77 -21.62
N SER A 9 -6.10 35.56 -21.03
CA SER A 9 -7.45 35.19 -20.67
C SER A 9 -8.19 34.64 -21.88
N VAL A 10 -8.66 33.40 -21.79
CA VAL A 10 -9.71 32.87 -22.65
C VAL A 10 -10.81 32.25 -21.77
N THR A 11 -12.00 32.69 -22.11
CA THR A 11 -13.30 32.54 -21.50
C THR A 11 -13.85 31.11 -21.47
N SER A 12 -14.74 30.88 -20.49
CA SER A 12 -15.93 30.01 -20.55
C SER A 12 -15.73 28.50 -20.74
N GLY A 13 -16.16 27.73 -19.75
CA GLY A 13 -16.62 26.35 -19.98
C GLY A 13 -16.29 25.35 -18.88
N LEU A 14 -17.34 24.82 -18.26
CA LEU A 14 -17.42 23.51 -17.61
C LEU A 14 -16.69 23.28 -16.28
N ARG A 15 -17.51 23.22 -15.22
CA ARG A 15 -17.23 22.47 -13.99
C ARG A 15 -16.79 21.05 -14.37
N THR A 16 -15.56 20.70 -14.02
CA THR A 16 -15.14 19.29 -13.98
C THR A 16 -14.43 19.09 -12.65
N GLY A 17 -15.06 18.34 -11.76
CA GLY A 17 -14.51 17.99 -10.45
C GLY A 17 -13.17 17.28 -10.62
N ALA A 18 -12.17 17.73 -9.87
CA ALA A 18 -10.87 17.08 -9.82
C ALA A 18 -11.04 15.62 -9.34
N PRO A 19 -10.39 14.63 -9.98
CA PRO A 19 -10.40 13.27 -9.47
C PRO A 19 -9.68 13.24 -8.10
N PRO A 20 -10.14 12.42 -7.15
CA PRO A 20 -9.43 12.23 -5.89
C PRO A 20 -8.03 11.71 -6.20
N GLN A 21 -7.01 12.51 -5.88
CA GLN A 21 -5.61 12.10 -5.97
C GLN A 21 -5.38 11.02 -4.91
N HIS A 22 -5.58 9.76 -5.28
CA HIS A 22 -5.20 8.62 -4.46
C HIS A 22 -3.66 8.57 -4.39
N TYR A 23 -3.10 9.16 -3.34
CA TYR A 23 -1.69 9.01 -2.99
C TYR A 23 -1.43 7.60 -2.43
N SER A 24 -1.53 6.58 -3.28
CA SER A 24 -1.00 5.25 -2.98
C SER A 24 0.52 5.29 -3.20
N LYS A 25 1.25 5.72 -2.18
CA LYS A 25 2.72 5.65 -2.16
C LYS A 25 3.10 4.19 -1.93
N ILE A 26 3.40 3.47 -3.01
CA ILE A 26 3.94 2.10 -2.93
C ILE A 26 5.36 2.23 -2.36
N VAL A 27 5.54 1.87 -1.09
CA VAL A 27 6.87 1.81 -0.46
C VAL A 27 7.53 0.49 -0.88
N LYS A 28 8.26 0.51 -1.99
CA LYS A 28 9.16 -0.60 -2.37
C LYS A 28 10.42 -0.52 -1.53
N PHE A 29 10.60 -1.44 -0.59
CA PHE A 29 11.87 -1.63 0.10
C PHE A 29 12.79 -2.49 -0.78
N THR A 30 13.92 -1.94 -1.19
CA THR A 30 14.97 -2.65 -1.93
C THR A 30 15.83 -3.47 -0.98
N ALA A 31 15.85 -4.77 -1.26
CA ALA A 31 16.75 -5.85 -0.86
C ALA A 31 18.00 -5.50 -0.01
N GLU A 32 18.02 -6.01 1.22
CA GLU A 32 19.24 -6.61 1.81
C GLU A 32 18.89 -7.60 2.93
N VAL A 33 18.08 -8.61 2.63
CA VAL A 33 18.00 -9.87 3.41
C VAL A 33 17.76 -11.01 2.43
N ALA A 34 18.66 -11.17 1.46
CA ALA A 34 18.59 -12.19 0.43
C ALA A 34 19.72 -13.21 0.61
N LYS A 35 19.77 -13.83 1.78
CA LYS A 35 20.44 -15.12 1.98
C LYS A 35 19.56 -15.91 2.95
N GLU A 36 19.15 -17.10 2.54
CA GLU A 36 18.37 -18.08 3.32
C GLU A 36 16.83 -17.98 3.26
N ALA A 37 16.24 -18.11 2.07
CA ALA A 37 15.04 -18.96 1.90
C ALA A 37 14.89 -19.24 0.40
N ALA A 38 15.39 -20.41 -0.02
CA ALA A 38 15.21 -20.90 -1.37
C ALA A 38 13.71 -21.06 -1.68
N ASN A 39 13.27 -20.49 -2.81
CA ASN A 39 12.01 -20.78 -3.52
C ASN A 39 10.67 -20.27 -2.97
N ASP A 40 10.64 -19.50 -1.89
CA ASP A 40 9.38 -18.92 -1.40
C ASP A 40 9.23 -17.47 -1.83
N ALA A 41 8.17 -17.18 -2.59
CA ALA A 41 7.82 -15.81 -2.94
C ALA A 41 7.77 -14.93 -1.66
N PRO A 42 8.36 -13.71 -1.70
CA PRO A 42 8.52 -12.89 -0.51
C PRO A 42 7.15 -12.60 0.12
N THR A 43 7.03 -12.87 1.42
CA THR A 43 5.82 -12.58 2.17
C THR A 43 5.80 -11.11 2.59
N SER A 44 4.74 -10.39 2.25
CA SER A 44 4.52 -8.99 2.61
C SER A 44 3.19 -8.80 3.33
N VAL A 45 3.08 -7.73 4.12
CA VAL A 45 1.83 -7.34 4.78
C VAL A 45 1.38 -6.02 4.17
N GLU A 46 0.22 -6.05 3.51
CA GLU A 46 -0.40 -4.90 2.86
C GLU A 46 -1.50 -4.32 3.75
N ILE A 47 -1.54 -2.98 3.82
CA ILE A 47 -2.72 -2.25 4.30
C ILE A 47 -3.33 -1.48 3.12
N PHE A 48 -4.65 -1.44 3.07
CA PHE A 48 -5.38 -0.72 2.03
C PHE A 48 -6.67 -0.15 2.61
N SER A 49 -7.15 0.93 1.99
CA SER A 49 -8.45 1.51 2.30
C SER A 49 -9.48 1.05 1.29
N ASP A 50 -10.62 0.57 1.75
CA ASP A 50 -11.80 0.33 0.93
C ASP A 50 -13.01 1.01 1.59
N SER A 51 -13.72 1.83 0.82
CA SER A 51 -14.94 2.52 1.28
C SER A 51 -14.78 3.31 2.59
N GLY A 52 -13.60 3.89 2.83
CA GLY A 52 -13.28 4.66 4.04
C GLY A 52 -12.84 3.81 5.25
N HIS A 53 -12.84 2.49 5.12
CA HIS A 53 -12.36 1.55 6.12
C HIS A 53 -10.97 1.03 5.78
N TRP A 54 -10.14 0.76 6.79
CA TRP A 54 -8.81 0.20 6.59
C TRP A 54 -8.80 -1.30 6.81
N TYR A 55 -8.07 -2.00 5.95
CA TYR A 55 -7.91 -3.44 6.01
C TYR A 55 -6.44 -3.81 5.92
N CYS A 56 -6.10 -4.98 6.46
CA CYS A 56 -4.77 -5.58 6.41
C CYS A 56 -4.87 -6.98 5.82
N ARG A 57 -3.96 -7.36 4.93
CA ARG A 57 -3.82 -8.73 4.43
C ARG A 57 -2.36 -9.10 4.29
N VAL A 58 -2.08 -10.40 4.29
CA VAL A 58 -0.74 -10.92 4.00
C VAL A 58 -0.74 -11.42 2.56
N CYS A 59 0.31 -11.10 1.83
CA CYS A 59 0.53 -11.54 0.46
C CYS A 59 1.79 -12.41 0.43
N ARG A 60 1.77 -13.48 -0.36
CA ARG A 60 2.94 -14.33 -0.63
C ARG A 60 2.94 -14.65 -2.12
N GLY A 61 3.72 -13.91 -2.90
CA GLY A 61 3.61 -13.97 -4.36
C GLY A 61 2.21 -13.56 -4.82
N ASP A 62 1.53 -14.45 -5.54
CA ASP A 62 0.17 -14.23 -6.04
C ASP A 62 -0.92 -14.59 -5.01
N GLU A 63 -0.56 -15.35 -3.97
CA GLU A 63 -1.47 -15.78 -2.92
C GLU A 63 -1.74 -14.65 -1.92
N LYS A 64 -2.99 -14.52 -1.47
CA LYS A 64 -3.41 -13.46 -0.53
C LYS A 64 -4.30 -14.03 0.55
N THR A 65 -4.17 -13.52 1.76
CA THR A 65 -5.13 -13.81 2.82
C THR A 65 -6.38 -12.98 2.63
N ARG A 66 -7.49 -13.44 3.24
CA ARG A 66 -8.68 -12.60 3.43
C ARG A 66 -8.31 -11.26 4.07
N PRO A 67 -8.93 -10.16 3.62
CA PRO A 67 -8.82 -8.87 4.29
C PRO A 67 -9.27 -8.98 5.75
N MET A 68 -8.42 -8.49 6.65
CA MET A 68 -8.76 -8.33 8.05
C MET A 68 -9.08 -6.88 8.35
N GLY A 69 -10.16 -6.66 9.08
CA GLY A 69 -10.71 -5.33 9.38
C GLY A 69 -12.23 -5.42 9.55
N PRO A 70 -12.93 -4.27 9.56
CA PRO A 70 -12.41 -2.92 9.34
C PRO A 70 -11.62 -2.36 10.53
N TYR A 71 -10.61 -1.55 10.24
CA TYR A 71 -9.77 -0.83 11.20
C TYR A 71 -9.78 0.68 10.96
N THR A 72 -9.33 1.44 11.96
CA THR A 72 -8.84 2.80 11.74
C THR A 72 -7.45 2.77 11.10
N LYS A 73 -7.02 3.88 10.47
CA LYS A 73 -5.69 3.97 9.85
C LYS A 73 -4.56 3.63 10.83
N GLN A 74 -4.60 4.22 12.02
CA GLN A 74 -3.57 4.01 13.06
C GLN A 74 -3.57 2.56 13.57
N GLN A 75 -4.74 1.92 13.65
CA GLN A 75 -4.82 0.50 13.99
C GLN A 75 -4.22 -0.37 12.89
N ALA A 76 -4.53 -0.09 11.62
CA ALA A 76 -3.99 -0.84 10.49
C ALA A 76 -2.46 -0.78 10.44
N GLU A 77 -1.86 0.39 10.68
CA GLU A 77 -0.39 0.56 10.75
C GLU A 77 0.23 -0.25 11.89
N ARG A 78 -0.35 -0.21 13.10
CA ARG A 78 0.12 -1.01 14.24
C ARG A 78 0.00 -2.52 13.97
N ILE A 79 -1.10 -2.94 13.36
CA ILE A 79 -1.37 -4.34 13.02
C ILE A 79 -0.41 -4.82 11.93
N GLN A 80 -0.10 -3.98 10.95
CA GLN A 80 0.88 -4.28 9.91
C GLN A 80 2.24 -4.59 10.53
N GLU A 81 2.72 -3.74 11.44
CA GLU A 81 4.01 -3.91 12.10
C GLU A 81 4.02 -5.15 13.00
N ALA A 82 2.96 -5.35 13.80
CA ALA A 82 2.83 -6.53 14.65
C ALA A 82 2.82 -7.83 13.82
N ARG A 83 2.14 -7.85 12.67
CA ARG A 83 2.12 -9.00 11.76
C ARG A 83 3.46 -9.23 11.10
N ARG A 84 4.14 -8.16 10.67
CA ARG A 84 5.49 -8.25 10.10
C ARG A 84 6.44 -8.92 11.09
N LEU A 85 6.40 -8.49 12.36
CA LEU A 85 7.20 -9.08 13.42
C LEU A 85 6.84 -10.55 13.70
N LEU A 86 5.53 -10.87 13.71
CA LEU A 86 5.07 -12.25 13.91
C LEU A 86 5.50 -13.18 12.77
N ILE A 87 5.44 -12.72 11.52
CA ILE A 87 5.90 -13.47 10.34
C ILE A 87 7.41 -13.66 10.41
N ALA A 88 8.16 -12.62 10.76
CA ALA A 88 9.61 -12.74 10.93
C ALA A 88 9.99 -13.73 12.05
N LYS A 89 9.23 -13.77 13.14
CA LYS A 89 9.52 -14.64 14.30
C LYS A 89 9.03 -16.07 14.15
N ARG A 90 7.87 -16.29 13.53
CA ARG A 90 7.16 -17.58 13.49
C ARG A 90 6.98 -18.14 12.07
N GLY A 91 7.40 -17.41 11.05
CA GLY A 91 7.12 -17.74 9.66
C GLY A 91 5.64 -17.62 9.28
N THR A 92 5.31 -18.16 8.11
CA THR A 92 3.97 -18.12 7.52
C THR A 92 3.16 -19.40 7.71
N ALA A 93 3.69 -20.40 8.41
CA ALA A 93 3.08 -21.73 8.57
C ALA A 93 1.67 -21.73 9.21
N ARG A 94 1.29 -20.65 9.90
CA ARG A 94 -0.04 -20.48 10.53
C ARG A 94 -0.95 -19.50 9.78
N ILE A 95 -0.55 -19.06 8.59
CA ILE A 95 -1.30 -18.13 7.77
C ILE A 95 -2.01 -18.93 6.68
N MET A 96 -3.32 -18.80 6.61
CA MET A 96 -4.13 -19.39 5.54
C MET A 96 -4.26 -18.38 4.41
N PHE A 97 -3.73 -18.75 3.24
CA PHE A 97 -3.87 -18.00 1.99
C PHE A 97 -5.04 -18.58 1.18
N GLU A 98 -5.68 -17.74 0.37
CA GLU A 98 -6.73 -18.14 -0.59
C GLU A 98 -6.17 -18.33 -1.99
#